data_AF-A0A2V8UZN7-F1
#
_entry.id   AF-A0A2V8UZN7-F1
#
_cell.length_a   1.000
_cell.length_b   1.000
_cell.length_c   1.000
_cell.angle_alpha   90.00
_cell.angle_beta   90.00
_cell.angle_gamma   90.00
#
_symmetry.space_group_name_H-M   'P 1'
#
loop_
_entity.id
_entity.type
_entity.pdbx_description
1 polymer ?
#
loop_
_entity_poly.entity_id
_entity_poly.type
_entity_poly.pdbx_seq_one_letter_code
_entity_poly.pdbx_strand_id
1 'polypeptide(L)'
;MSDLEADLEAWAAGGQTPPVNPADVKALFEFMRKAGADLKPGDTESTEQPAIGFNAEVLAQVCSPEANVTAVWLRSAIIGMLLQTGLLSPWQSEGHLDDAIFEVAASFPFAGLERFNTEEFIQKLRNK
;
A
#
# COMPACT_ATOMS: atom_id res chain seq x y z
N MET A 1 13.42 -1.31 -19.16
CA MET A 1 13.23 -1.42 -17.71
C MET A 1 12.58 -0.13 -17.29
N SER A 2 11.36 -0.20 -16.78
CA SER A 2 10.65 0.97 -16.28
C SER A 2 11.24 1.40 -14.93
N ASP A 3 11.10 2.67 -14.57
CA ASP A 3 11.56 3.18 -13.26
C ASP A 3 10.89 2.43 -12.10
N LEU A 4 9.66 1.96 -12.29
CA LEU A 4 8.92 1.13 -11.35
C LEU A 4 9.59 -0.23 -11.11
N GLU A 5 9.96 -0.95 -12.16
CA GLU A 5 10.64 -2.24 -12.05
C GLU A 5 12.02 -2.09 -11.38
N ALA A 6 12.75 -1.03 -11.75
CA ALA A 6 14.06 -0.74 -11.17
C ALA A 6 13.98 -0.42 -9.67
N ASP A 7 13.02 0.41 -9.26
CA ASP A 7 12.78 0.73 -7.85
C ASP A 7 12.41 -0.52 -7.03
N LEU A 8 11.50 -1.36 -7.56
CA LEU A 8 11.09 -2.59 -6.88
C LEU A 8 12.24 -3.59 -6.75
N GLU A 9 13.06 -3.76 -7.79
CA GLU A 9 14.23 -4.63 -7.75
C GLU A 9 15.27 -4.11 -6.74
N ALA A 10 15.53 -2.80 -6.74
CA ALA A 10 16.46 -2.17 -5.80
C ALA A 10 16.02 -2.39 -4.34
N TRP A 11 14.73 -2.26 -4.05
CA TRP A 11 14.21 -2.48 -2.69
C TRP A 11 14.18 -3.95 -2.31
N ALA A 12 13.84 -4.86 -3.23
CA ALA A 12 13.92 -6.31 -3.01
C ALA A 12 15.38 -6.76 -2.73
N ALA A 13 16.37 -6.10 -3.34
CA ALA A 13 17.78 -6.33 -3.06
C ALA A 13 18.22 -5.83 -1.66
N GLY A 14 17.40 -5.03 -0.98
CA GLY A 14 17.67 -4.48 0.35
C GLY A 14 17.81 -2.96 0.40
N GLY A 15 17.55 -2.26 -0.71
CA GLY A 15 17.37 -0.82 -0.69
C GLY A 15 16.16 -0.44 0.16
N GLN A 16 16.21 0.73 0.78
CA GLN A 16 15.06 1.28 1.52
C GLN A 16 14.28 2.22 0.62
N THR A 17 12.95 2.14 0.71
CA THR A 17 12.08 3.13 0.08
C THR A 17 12.31 4.51 0.68
N PRO A 18 12.29 5.59 -0.12
CA PRO A 18 12.27 6.94 0.41
C PRO A 18 10.95 7.18 1.20
N PRO A 19 10.95 8.10 2.18
CA PRO A 19 9.72 8.63 2.75
C PRO A 19 8.84 9.27 1.68
N VAL A 20 7.53 9.20 1.86
CA VAL A 20 6.53 9.76 0.95
C VAL A 20 5.56 10.67 1.69
N ASN A 21 4.69 11.36 0.97
CA ASN A 21 3.61 12.13 1.57
C ASN A 21 2.49 11.19 2.07
N PRO A 22 2.09 11.23 3.35
CA PRO A 22 1.00 10.39 3.86
C PRO A 22 -0.34 10.60 3.16
N ALA A 23 -0.60 11.81 2.65
CA ALA A 23 -1.82 12.10 1.91
C ALA A 23 -1.90 11.29 0.59
N ASP A 24 -0.76 11.13 -0.10
CA ASP A 24 -0.69 10.32 -1.32
C ASP A 24 -0.92 8.83 -1.00
N VAL A 25 -0.37 8.33 0.11
CA VAL A 25 -0.58 6.93 0.55
C VAL A 25 -2.05 6.67 0.85
N LYS A 26 -2.71 7.59 1.55
CA LYS A 26 -4.15 7.51 1.86
C LYS A 26 -4.99 7.55 0.60
N ALA A 27 -4.78 8.54 -0.26
CA ALA A 27 -5.53 8.71 -1.51
C ALA A 27 -5.42 7.48 -2.41
N LEU A 28 -4.20 6.95 -2.57
CA LEU A 28 -3.97 5.77 -3.41
C LEU A 28 -4.55 4.50 -2.78
N PHE A 29 -4.45 4.34 -1.46
CA PHE A 29 -5.07 3.22 -0.77
C PHE A 29 -6.60 3.21 -0.93
N GLU A 30 -7.25 4.35 -0.72
CA GLU A 30 -8.70 4.49 -0.88
C GLU A 30 -9.13 4.24 -2.33
N PHE A 31 -8.37 4.75 -3.30
CA PHE A 31 -8.58 4.47 -4.72
C PHE A 31 -8.53 2.97 -5.03
N MET A 32 -7.47 2.27 -4.60
CA MET A 32 -7.32 0.82 -4.84
C MET A 32 -8.40 0.01 -4.11
N ARG A 33 -8.74 0.36 -2.86
CA ARG A 33 -9.79 -0.30 -2.09
C ARG A 33 -11.15 -0.16 -2.77
N LYS A 34 -11.46 1.03 -3.28
CA LYS A 34 -12.70 1.28 -4.03
C LYS A 34 -12.75 0.45 -5.32
N ALA A 35 -11.67 0.48 -6.10
CA ALA A 35 -11.57 -0.32 -7.32
C ALA A 35 -11.78 -1.82 -7.06
N GLY A 36 -11.26 -2.33 -5.94
CA GLY A 36 -11.50 -3.72 -5.53
C GLY A 36 -12.89 -4.03 -4.99
N ALA A 37 -13.55 -3.07 -4.34
CA ALA A 37 -14.94 -3.23 -3.92
C ALA A 37 -15.93 -3.22 -5.10
N ASP A 38 -15.60 -2.46 -6.15
CA ASP A 38 -16.44 -2.35 -7.37
C ASP A 38 -16.36 -3.62 -8.24
N LEU A 39 -15.34 -4.46 -8.06
CA LEU A 39 -15.30 -5.81 -8.59
C LEU A 39 -16.24 -6.70 -7.79
N LYS A 40 -17.48 -6.83 -8.25
CA LYS A 40 -18.35 -7.93 -7.84
C LYS A 40 -17.62 -9.25 -8.13
N PRO A 41 -17.77 -10.31 -7.32
CA PRO A 41 -17.39 -11.65 -7.75
C PRO A 41 -18.15 -11.94 -9.05
N GLY A 42 -17.45 -11.86 -10.18
CA GLY A 42 -17.99 -12.33 -11.43
C GLY A 42 -18.11 -13.85 -11.35
N ASP A 43 -19.08 -14.42 -12.07
CA ASP A 43 -19.30 -15.85 -12.25
C ASP A 43 -18.14 -16.55 -12.99
N THR A 44 -16.89 -16.29 -12.60
CA THR A 44 -15.74 -17.02 -13.10
C THR A 44 -15.49 -18.20 -12.17
N GLU A 45 -15.67 -19.41 -12.69
CA GLU A 45 -15.29 -20.70 -12.08
C GLU A 45 -13.78 -20.81 -11.77
N SER A 46 -13.01 -19.72 -11.85
CA SER A 46 -11.62 -19.67 -11.41
C SER A 46 -11.55 -19.54 -9.90
N THR A 47 -10.83 -20.47 -9.28
CA THR A 47 -10.43 -20.43 -7.87
C THR A 47 -9.35 -19.37 -7.59
N GLU A 48 -8.88 -18.68 -8.63
CA GLU A 48 -7.93 -17.58 -8.53
C GLU A 48 -8.68 -16.29 -8.18
N GLN A 49 -8.31 -15.67 -7.06
CA GLN A 49 -8.82 -14.34 -6.71
C GLN A 49 -8.47 -13.37 -7.85
N PRO A 50 -9.44 -12.58 -8.36
CA PRO A 50 -9.14 -11.63 -9.43
C PRO A 50 -8.11 -10.60 -8.94
N ALA A 51 -6.90 -10.66 -9.51
CA ALA A 51 -5.86 -9.69 -9.25
C ALA A 51 -6.13 -8.41 -10.07
N ILE A 52 -6.15 -7.26 -9.40
CA ILE A 52 -6.33 -5.97 -10.06
C ILE A 52 -4.97 -5.44 -10.46
N GLY A 53 -4.67 -5.48 -11.76
CA GLY A 53 -3.57 -4.74 -12.33
C GLY A 53 -3.94 -3.26 -12.46
N PHE A 54 -3.14 -2.37 -11.89
CA PHE A 54 -3.27 -0.93 -12.13
C PHE A 54 -2.19 -0.47 -13.10
N ASN A 55 -2.58 0.39 -14.05
CA ASN A 55 -1.61 1.09 -14.86
C ASN A 55 -0.90 2.16 -14.01
N ALA A 56 0.44 2.23 -14.10
CA ALA A 56 1.26 3.26 -13.47
C ALA A 56 0.78 4.69 -13.75
N GLU A 57 0.33 5.01 -14.96
CA GLU A 57 -0.20 6.36 -15.28
C GLU A 57 -1.49 6.69 -14.52
N VAL A 58 -2.30 5.67 -14.19
CA VAL A 58 -3.52 5.85 -13.39
C VAL A 58 -3.16 6.09 -11.93
N LEU A 59 -2.19 5.34 -11.39
CA LEU A 59 -1.71 5.54 -10.03
C LEU A 59 -1.06 6.93 -9.87
N ALA A 60 -0.32 7.39 -10.89
CA ALA A 60 0.30 8.71 -10.90
C ALA A 60 -0.71 9.86 -10.83
N GLN A 61 -1.89 9.70 -11.45
CA GLN A 61 -2.96 10.73 -11.40
C GLN A 61 -3.60 10.89 -10.02
N VAL A 62 -3.48 9.89 -9.16
CA VAL A 62 -4.00 9.95 -7.78
C VAL A 62 -3.00 10.63 -6.84
N CYS A 63 -1.71 10.51 -7.14
CA CYS A 63 -0.64 11.06 -6.33
C CYS A 63 -0.34 12.52 -6.68
N SER A 64 0.32 13.23 -5.76
CA SER A 64 0.90 14.54 -6.03
C SER A 64 1.90 14.49 -7.22
N PRO A 65 2.07 15.58 -8.01
CA PRO A 65 2.87 15.57 -9.25
C PRO A 65 4.33 15.10 -9.12
N GLU A 66 4.94 15.24 -7.94
CA GLU A 66 6.33 14.86 -7.66
C GLU A 66 6.46 13.58 -6.82
N ALA A 67 5.34 12.88 -6.58
CA ALA A 67 5.35 11.68 -5.75
C ALA A 67 6.15 10.55 -6.41
N ASN A 68 6.95 9.83 -5.62
CA ASN A 68 7.43 8.52 -6.04
C ASN A 68 6.25 7.52 -5.98
N VAL A 69 5.57 7.36 -7.12
CA VAL A 69 4.35 6.55 -7.24
C VAL A 69 4.59 5.09 -6.83
N THR A 70 5.76 4.52 -7.16
CA THR A 70 6.14 3.15 -6.80
C THR A 70 6.20 2.97 -5.28
N ALA A 71 6.82 3.94 -4.58
CA ALA A 71 6.96 3.94 -3.14
C ALA A 71 5.62 4.16 -2.41
N VAL A 72 4.71 4.95 -3.00
CA VAL A 72 3.34 5.15 -2.50
C VAL A 72 2.52 3.87 -2.71
N TRP A 73 2.55 3.29 -3.91
CA TRP A 73 1.84 2.05 -4.24
C TRP A 73 2.23 0.90 -3.31
N LEU A 74 3.54 0.68 -3.11
CA LEU A 74 4.03 -0.39 -2.23
C LEU A 74 3.47 -0.26 -0.81
N ARG A 75 3.46 0.96 -0.27
CA ARG A 75 2.90 1.25 1.06
C ARG A 75 1.41 0.98 1.14
N SER A 76 0.65 1.45 0.15
CA SER A 76 -0.78 1.22 0.08
C SER A 76 -1.12 -0.28 -0.08
N ALA A 77 -0.31 -1.04 -0.83
CA ALA A 77 -0.46 -2.49 -0.95
C ALA A 77 -0.22 -3.22 0.38
N ILE A 78 0.82 -2.83 1.14
CA ILE A 78 1.11 -3.39 2.47
C ILE A 78 -0.03 -3.10 3.46
N ILE A 79 -0.57 -1.87 3.46
CA ILE A 79 -1.74 -1.54 4.29
C ILE A 79 -2.93 -2.46 3.93
N GLY A 80 -3.18 -2.68 2.64
CA GLY A 80 -4.21 -3.61 2.17
C GLY A 80 -4.00 -5.03 2.67
N MET A 81 -2.77 -5.54 2.60
CA MET A 81 -2.41 -6.87 3.11
C MET A 81 -2.63 -6.98 4.62
N LEU A 82 -2.17 -5.99 5.41
CA LEU A 82 -2.34 -5.98 6.87
C LEU A 82 -3.81 -5.83 7.30
N LEU A 83 -4.62 -5.13 6.49
CA LEU A 83 -6.05 -5.05 6.72
C LEU A 83 -6.73 -6.41 6.51
N GLN A 84 -6.34 -7.17 5.48
CA GLN A 84 -6.87 -8.51 5.21
C GLN A 84 -6.54 -9.52 6.33
N THR A 85 -5.40 -9.36 7.02
CA THR A 85 -5.05 -10.21 8.16
C THR A 85 -5.72 -9.79 9.47
N GLY A 86 -6.45 -8.66 9.50
CA GLY A 86 -7.07 -8.11 10.70
C GLY A 86 -6.10 -7.44 11.68
N LEU A 87 -4.83 -7.25 11.30
CA LEU A 87 -3.83 -6.65 12.19
C LEU A 87 -4.08 -5.15 12.43
N LEU A 88 -4.78 -4.49 11.51
CA LEU A 88 -5.12 -3.06 11.60
C LEU A 88 -6.47 -2.80 12.30
N SER A 89 -7.19 -3.84 12.72
CA SER A 89 -8.51 -3.68 13.37
C SER A 89 -8.54 -2.72 14.57
N PRO A 90 -7.48 -2.60 15.41
CA PRO A 90 -7.47 -1.62 16.50
C PRO A 90 -7.49 -0.15 16.05
N TRP A 91 -7.04 0.14 14.83
CA TRP A 91 -7.00 1.47 14.22
C TRP A 91 -8.03 1.59 13.09
N GLN A 92 -9.09 0.80 13.17
CA GLN A 92 -10.21 0.82 12.25
C GLN A 92 -11.49 1.17 13.01
N SER A 93 -12.15 2.24 12.59
CA SER A 93 -13.43 2.68 13.16
C SER A 93 -14.43 2.96 12.05
N GLU A 94 -15.65 2.42 12.19
CA GLU A 94 -16.76 2.65 11.24
C GLU A 94 -16.39 2.40 9.77
N GLY A 95 -15.51 1.42 9.52
CA GLY A 95 -15.04 1.08 8.17
C GLY A 95 -13.89 1.93 7.62
N HIS A 96 -13.44 2.95 8.35
CA HIS A 96 -12.33 3.84 8.03
C HIS A 96 -11.07 3.45 8.82
N LEU A 97 -9.90 3.69 8.23
CA LEU A 97 -8.61 3.53 8.89
C LEU A 97 -8.17 4.87 9.48
N ASP A 98 -7.57 4.84 10.68
CA ASP A 98 -7.02 6.02 11.32
C ASP A 98 -5.86 6.61 10.50
N ASP A 99 -5.73 7.94 10.51
CA ASP A 99 -4.67 8.64 9.79
C ASP A 99 -3.26 8.25 10.24
N ALA A 100 -3.12 7.79 11.50
CA ALA A 100 -1.88 7.27 12.06
C ALA A 100 -1.28 6.11 11.22
N ILE A 101 -2.11 5.29 10.57
CA ILE A 101 -1.65 4.22 9.67
C ILE A 101 -0.88 4.80 8.50
N PHE A 102 -1.45 5.81 7.84
CA PHE A 102 -0.84 6.44 6.67
C PHE A 102 0.39 7.26 7.04
N GLU A 103 0.39 7.93 8.20
CA GLU A 103 1.56 8.64 8.73
C GLU A 103 2.75 7.71 9.02
N VAL A 104 2.50 6.59 9.71
CA VAL A 104 3.56 5.62 10.01
C VAL A 104 4.05 4.99 8.71
N ALA A 105 3.15 4.55 7.83
CA ALA A 105 3.53 3.99 6.54
C ALA A 105 4.36 4.96 5.70
N ALA A 106 4.00 6.25 5.66
CA ALA A 106 4.72 7.25 4.88
C ALA A 106 6.21 7.37 5.20
N SER A 107 6.60 7.13 6.45
CA SER A 107 7.99 7.24 6.92
C SER A 107 8.66 5.91 7.23
N PHE A 108 7.90 4.81 7.27
CA PHE A 108 8.44 3.49 7.56
C PHE A 108 9.39 3.05 6.41
N PRO A 109 10.62 2.61 6.73
CA PRO A 109 11.55 2.14 5.71
C PRO A 109 11.17 0.74 5.25
N PHE A 110 10.72 0.60 4.01
CA PHE A 110 10.42 -0.71 3.43
C PHE A 110 11.60 -1.21 2.62
N ALA A 111 11.94 -2.50 2.76
CA ALA A 111 12.96 -3.19 1.97
C ALA A 111 12.33 -4.25 1.05
N GLY A 112 11.29 -3.84 0.30
CA GLY A 112 10.43 -4.73 -0.45
C GLY A 112 9.41 -5.49 0.42
N LEU A 113 8.46 -6.19 -0.22
CA LEU A 113 7.39 -6.92 0.47
C LEU A 113 7.93 -8.06 1.35
N GLU A 114 8.92 -8.81 0.87
CA GLU A 114 9.44 -10.00 1.56
C GLU A 114 10.20 -9.69 2.86
N ARG A 115 10.76 -8.47 2.97
CA ARG A 115 11.53 -8.04 4.15
C ARG A 115 10.74 -7.09 5.04
N PHE A 116 9.43 -6.98 4.82
CA PHE A 116 8.59 -6.13 5.63
C PHE A 116 8.52 -6.65 7.08
N ASN A 117 8.95 -5.81 8.03
CA ASN A 117 8.89 -6.13 9.44
C ASN A 117 7.53 -5.72 10.03
N THR A 118 6.56 -6.63 9.95
CA THR A 118 5.20 -6.42 10.46
C THR A 118 5.20 -6.05 11.95
N GLU A 119 6.01 -6.71 12.78
CA GLU A 119 6.02 -6.44 14.23
C GLU A 119 6.49 -5.01 14.51
N GLU A 120 7.59 -4.57 13.89
CA GLU A 120 8.09 -3.21 14.07
C GLU A 120 7.08 -2.15 13.60
N PHE A 121 6.40 -2.40 12.48
CA PHE A 121 5.35 -1.52 11.98
C PHE A 121 4.20 -1.38 12.98
N ILE A 122 3.68 -2.51 13.49
CA ILE A 122 2.61 -2.52 14.49
C ILE A 122 3.05 -1.88 15.80
N GLN A 123 4.29 -2.09 16.23
CA GLN A 123 4.84 -1.43 17.42
C GLN A 123 4.90 0.09 17.23
N LYS A 124 5.31 0.59 16.06
CA LYS A 124 5.29 2.03 15.77
C LYS A 124 3.88 2.60 15.79
N LEU A 125 2.88 1.87 15.31
CA LEU A 125 1.48 2.30 15.39
C LEU A 125 0.94 2.36 16.82
N ARG A 126 1.35 1.43 17.69
CA ARG A 126 0.96 1.45 19.12
C ARG A 126 1.55 2.64 19.89
N ASN A 127 2.65 3.19 19.39
CA ASN A 127 3.38 4.29 20.03
C ASN A 127 3.03 5.67 19.43
N LYS A 128 2.05 5.72 18.54
CA LYS A 128 1.46 6.96 18.00
C LYS A 128 0.29 7.40 18.88
#